data_AF-A0A3N1GM41-F1
#
_entry.id   AF-A0A3N1GM41-F1
#
_cell.length_a   1.000
_cell.length_b   1.000
_cell.length_c   1.000
_cell.angle_alpha   90.00
_cell.angle_beta   90.00
_cell.angle_gamma   90.00
#
_symmetry.space_group_name_H-M   'P 1'
#
loop_
_entity.id
_entity.type
_entity.pdbx_description
1 polymer ?
#
loop_
_entity_poly.entity_id
_entity_poly.type
_entity_poly.pdbx_seq_one_letter_code
_entity_poly.pdbx_strand_id
1 'polypeptide(L)'
;MIRARLAADDVDELHAAAAAVVSALTVIRTSRTVPRRFGDGLTVHLDAECPATAPPPGRASRSDDLHGKQAEDLSYLGPDPG
;
A
#
# COMPACT_ATOMS: atom_id res chain seq x y z
N MET A 1 -15.20 0.39 3.13
CA MET A 1 -15.60 1.29 4.22
C MET A 1 -15.21 0.69 5.56
N ILE A 2 -14.38 1.38 6.32
CA ILE A 2 -13.82 1.02 7.63
C ILE A 2 -14.38 2.01 8.65
N ARG A 3 -14.91 1.50 9.76
CA ARG A 3 -15.39 2.30 10.88
C ARG A 3 -14.46 2.14 12.06
N ALA A 4 -13.86 3.24 12.50
CA ALA A 4 -12.99 3.28 13.67
C ALA A 4 -13.64 4.09 14.79
N ARG A 5 -13.50 3.59 16.02
CA ARG A 5 -13.89 4.31 17.25
C ARG A 5 -12.63 4.50 18.07
N LEU A 6 -12.22 5.75 18.23
CA LEU A 6 -11.10 6.13 19.07
C LEU A 6 -11.64 6.60 20.42
N ALA A 7 -11.07 6.10 21.50
CA ALA A 7 -11.35 6.54 22.85
C ALA A 7 -10.01 6.78 23.55
N ALA A 8 -9.89 7.93 24.19
CA ALA A 8 -8.72 8.34 24.94
C ALA A 8 -9.16 9.11 26.18
N ASP A 9 -8.33 9.11 27.21
CA ASP A 9 -8.63 9.84 28.44
C ASP A 9 -8.20 11.31 28.32
N ASP A 10 -7.29 11.61 27.38
CA ASP A 10 -6.78 12.95 27.08
C ASP A 10 -7.01 13.39 25.61
N VAL A 11 -7.08 14.71 25.38
CA VAL A 11 -7.29 15.31 24.05
C VAL A 11 -6.09 15.10 23.12
N ASP A 12 -4.87 15.19 23.65
CA ASP A 12 -3.64 15.07 22.88
C ASP A 12 -3.45 13.62 22.40
N GLU A 13 -3.76 12.64 23.26
CA GLU A 13 -3.76 11.22 22.89
C GLU A 13 -4.80 10.94 21.80
N LEU A 14 -6.00 11.53 21.91
CA LEU A 14 -7.04 11.39 20.88
C LEU A 14 -6.59 11.98 19.54
N HIS A 15 -5.92 13.14 19.57
CA HIS A 15 -5.39 13.77 18.36
C HIS A 15 -4.27 12.95 17.72
N ALA A 16 -3.34 12.43 18.52
CA ALA A 16 -2.25 11.59 18.01
C ALA A 16 -2.81 10.32 17.34
N ALA A 17 -3.78 9.66 17.97
CA ALA A 17 -4.43 8.48 17.41
C ALA A 17 -5.21 8.81 16.12
N ALA A 18 -5.93 9.93 16.08
CA ALA A 18 -6.63 10.37 14.87
C ALA A 18 -5.65 10.68 13.73
N ALA A 19 -4.52 11.33 14.02
CA ALA A 19 -3.48 11.63 13.03
C ALA A 19 -2.88 10.35 12.43
N ALA A 20 -2.61 9.34 13.26
CA ALA A 20 -2.13 8.04 12.80
C ALA A 20 -3.14 7.35 11.87
N VAL A 21 -4.44 7.41 12.19
CA VAL A 21 -5.50 6.86 11.34
C VAL A 21 -5.58 7.59 9.99
N VAL A 22 -5.53 8.92 9.99
CA VAL A 22 -5.53 9.73 8.76
C VAL A 22 -4.29 9.47 7.90
N SER A 23 -3.15 9.15 8.52
CA SER A 23 -1.93 8.78 7.78
C SER A 23 -2.04 7.43 7.08
N ALA A 24 -2.87 6.51 7.59
CA ALA A 24 -2.99 5.16 7.05
C ALA A 24 -4.22 4.98 6.14
N LEU A 25 -5.27 5.76 6.37
CA LEU A 25 -6.57 5.61 5.71
C LEU A 25 -7.07 6.95 5.18
N THR A 26 -7.83 6.90 4.08
CA THR A 26 -8.55 8.06 3.58
C THR A 26 -9.80 8.25 4.43
N VAL A 27 -9.76 9.21 5.37
CA VAL A 27 -10.92 9.51 6.22
C VAL A 27 -11.96 10.30 5.43
N ILE A 28 -13.17 9.75 5.32
CA ILE A 28 -14.28 10.34 4.56
C ILE A 28 -15.17 11.18 5.46
N ARG A 29 -15.38 10.71 6.70
CA ARG A 29 -16.29 11.37 7.64
C ARG A 29 -15.76 11.25 9.05
N THR A 30 -15.62 12.40 9.70
CA THR A 30 -15.33 12.51 11.12
C THR A 30 -16.59 12.94 11.86
N SER A 31 -16.94 12.24 12.93
CA SER A 31 -17.98 12.71 13.86
C SER A 31 -17.39 13.70 14.85
N ARG A 32 -18.22 14.56 15.44
CA ARG A 32 -17.77 15.45 16.51
C ARG A 32 -17.28 14.62 17.69
N THR A 33 -16.19 15.07 18.32
CA THR A 33 -15.71 14.51 19.57
C THR A 33 -16.79 14.65 20.63
N VAL A 34 -17.11 13.55 21.31
CA VAL A 34 -18.07 13.54 22.40
C VAL A 34 -17.38 13.12 23.69
N PRO A 35 -17.67 13.78 24.82
CA PRO A 35 -17.24 13.28 26.12
C PRO A 35 -17.86 11.92 26.38
N ARG A 36 -17.09 11.02 26.99
CA ARG A 36 -17.58 9.69 27.37
C ARG A 36 -18.69 9.85 28.40
N ARG A 37 -19.74 9.04 28.26
CA ARG A 37 -20.84 8.99 29.24
C ARG A 37 -20.43 8.43 30.59
N PHE A 38 -19.30 7.72 30.66
CA PHE A 38 -18.74 7.13 31.87
C PHE A 38 -17.21 7.21 31.82
N GLY A 39 -16.60 7.79 32.87
CA GLY A 39 -15.17 8.10 32.99
C GLY A 39 -14.78 9.47 32.41
N ASP A 40 -13.65 10.01 32.86
CA ASP A 40 -12.98 11.13 32.21
C ASP A 40 -12.40 10.64 30.89
N GLY A 41 -12.79 11.26 29.77
CA GLY A 41 -12.26 10.90 28.46
C GLY A 41 -13.18 11.28 27.30
N LEU A 42 -12.63 11.18 26.10
CA LEU A 42 -13.24 11.62 24.86
C LEU A 42 -13.37 10.43 23.90
N THR A 43 -14.36 10.49 23.02
CA THR A 43 -14.54 9.51 21.95
C THR A 43 -14.78 10.23 20.63
N VAL A 44 -14.13 9.74 19.56
CA VAL A 44 -14.42 10.17 18.19
C VAL A 44 -14.69 8.96 17.30
N HIS A 45 -15.67 9.11 16.41
CA HIS A 45 -16.02 8.11 15.41
C HIS A 45 -15.53 8.57 14.04
N LEU A 46 -14.75 7.71 13.39
CA LEU A 46 -14.18 7.94 12.07
C LEU A 46 -14.75 6.89 11.10
N ASP A 47 -15.16 7.37 9.93
CA ASP A 47 -15.47 6.53 8.79
C ASP A 47 -14.43 6.80 7.69
N ALA A 48 -13.76 5.74 7.25
CA ALA A 48 -12.60 5.81 6.39
C ALA A 48 -12.62 4.73 5.32
N GLU A 49 -11.83 4.93 4.27
CA GLU A 49 -11.58 3.95 3.22
C GLU A 49 -10.10 3.64 3.14
N CYS A 50 -9.76 2.41 2.76
CA CYS A 50 -8.40 2.12 2.36
C CYS A 50 -8.10 2.96 1.11
N PRO A 51 -6.97 3.67 1.07
CA PRO A 51 -6.52 4.25 -0.19
C PRO A 51 -6.45 3.12 -1.21
N ALA A 52 -7.01 3.34 -2.40
CA ALA A 52 -6.84 2.42 -3.51
C ALA A 52 -5.33 2.19 -3.62
N THR A 53 -4.89 0.94 -3.45
CA THR A 53 -3.47 0.59 -3.56
C THR A 53 -3.01 1.07 -4.93
N ALA A 54 -2.28 2.18 -4.97
CA ALA A 54 -1.51 2.52 -6.14
C ALA A 54 -0.58 1.31 -6.34
N PRO A 55 -0.56 0.69 -7.54
CA PRO A 55 0.40 -0.38 -7.79
C PRO A 55 1.79 0.17 -7.46
N PRO A 56 2.66 -0.62 -6.81
CA PRO A 56 3.99 -0.16 -6.46
C PRO A 56 4.66 0.41 -7.72
N PRO A 57 5.24 1.62 -7.67
CA PRO A 57 5.97 2.16 -8.79
C PRO A 57 7.21 1.29 -9.00
N GLY A 58 7.14 0.38 -9.98
CA GLY A 58 8.26 -0.48 -10.34
C GLY A 58 8.02 -1.95 -10.03
N ARG A 59 7.10 -2.59 -10.74
CA ARG A 59 7.42 -3.88 -11.33
C ARG A 59 7.49 -3.66 -12.82
N ALA A 60 8.65 -3.18 -13.27
CA ALA A 60 8.98 -3.25 -14.69
C ALA A 60 8.75 -4.71 -15.11
N SER A 61 7.77 -4.91 -15.99
CA SER A 61 7.63 -6.14 -16.74
C SER A 61 8.98 -6.38 -17.41
N ARG A 62 9.76 -7.30 -16.84
CA ARG A 62 10.91 -7.86 -17.54
C ARG A 62 10.33 -8.82 -18.58
N SER A 63 9.83 -8.24 -19.68
CA SER A 63 9.78 -8.92 -20.97
C SER A 63 11.23 -9.18 -21.34
N ASP A 64 11.72 -10.37 -20.99
CA ASP A 64 12.88 -10.97 -21.62
C ASP A 64 12.37 -12.03 -22.59
N ASP A 65 11.64 -11.54 -23.58
CA ASP A 65 11.35 -12.22 -24.83
C ASP A 65 12.64 -12.24 -25.65
N LEU A 66 13.61 -13.11 -25.36
CA LEU A 66 14.76 -13.37 -26.26
C LEU A 66 15.52 -14.65 -25.85
N HIS A 67 14.98 -15.81 -26.20
CA HIS A 67 15.85 -16.88 -26.70
C HIS A 67 15.21 -17.60 -27.87
N GLY A 68 15.17 -16.88 -28.99
CA GLY A 68 14.99 -17.47 -30.30
C GLY A 68 16.11 -18.46 -30.58
N LYS A 69 15.69 -19.69 -30.88
CA LYS A 69 16.34 -20.69 -31.74
C LYS A 69 17.70 -20.27 -32.33
N GLN A 70 18.78 -20.90 -31.86
CA GLN A 70 19.88 -21.25 -32.75
C GLN A 70 19.88 -22.77 -32.90
N ALA A 71 19.04 -23.21 -33.84
CA ALA A 71 19.23 -24.47 -34.53
C ALA A 71 20.30 -24.23 -35.60
N GLU A 72 21.25 -25.16 -35.70
CA GLU A 72 22.01 -25.49 -36.91
C GLU A 72 23.01 -24.39 -37.35
N ASP A 73 24.32 -24.58 -37.25
CA ASP A 73 25.05 -25.33 -38.27
C ASP A 73 26.45 -25.68 -37.74
N LEU A 74 26.61 -26.89 -37.21
CA LEU A 74 27.91 -27.51 -36.94
C LEU A 74 28.38 -28.14 -38.26
N SER A 75 28.63 -27.31 -39.29
CA SER A 75 29.34 -27.74 -40.49
C SER A 75 30.83 -27.84 -40.18
N TYR A 76 31.16 -29.06 -39.80
CA TYR A 76 32.47 -29.66 -39.72
C TYR A 76 33.24 -29.52 -41.05
N LEU A 77 34.56 -29.37 -40.95
CA LEU A 77 35.58 -29.60 -41.97
C LEU A 77 35.75 -28.57 -43.11
N GLY A 78 36.79 -27.74 -42.99
CA GLY A 78 37.47 -27.18 -44.15
C GLY A 78 38.33 -28.23 -44.87
N PRO A 79 38.79 -27.90 -46.09
CA PRO A 79 40.12 -28.32 -46.49
C PRO A 79 40.97 -27.20 -47.11
N ASP A 80 42.24 -27.21 -46.69
CA ASP A 80 43.48 -26.99 -47.45
C ASP A 80 43.85 -25.59 -47.99
N PRO A 81 44.95 -24.98 -47.50
CA PRO A 81 45.63 -23.90 -48.19
C PRO A 81 46.73 -24.43 -49.13
N GLY A 82 46.56 -24.13 -50.42
CA GLY A 82 47.62 -23.79 -51.41
C GLY A 82 48.91 -24.60 -51.46
#